data_AF-A0A0Q6BCH1-F1
#
_entry.id   AF-A0A0Q6BCH1-F1
#
_cell.length_a   1.000
_cell.length_b   1.000
_cell.length_c   1.000
_cell.angle_alpha   90.00
_cell.angle_beta   90.00
_cell.angle_gamma   90.00
#
_symmetry.space_group_name_H-M   'P 1'
#
loop_
_entity.id
_entity.type
_entity.pdbx_description
1 polymer ?
#
loop_
_entity_poly.entity_id
_entity_poly.type
_entity_poly.pdbx_seq_one_letter_code
_entity_poly.pdbx_strand_id
1 'polypeptide(L)'
;MAYDLEEQEQLDEFRVWWNKNGKMAIRLVLVAIVAYAGWQGYQSWMNSKATAASTAYQTLVSTSLLDVDSKKAEQISKDAQALQNDFSMTPYAGRAALFAARALHLAKQNEAAEKQLHWAMAEAKEPAIKQMAAIEIAGLQIERNALDDAKKTLEAINDKGFDGLKNTMLGDIYIAKKQDKEAKEAYLQALKGLDPEGKLFYLTQQKLDALG
;
A
#
# COMPACT_ATOMS: atom_id res chain seq x y z
N MET A 1 -3.27 -33.66 60.83
CA MET A 1 -3.38 -33.78 59.36
C MET A 1 -1.98 -34.10 58.87
N ALA A 2 -1.70 -35.36 58.59
CA ALA A 2 -0.45 -35.75 57.96
C ALA A 2 -0.50 -35.19 56.53
N TYR A 3 0.51 -34.41 56.15
CA TYR A 3 0.72 -34.04 54.76
C TYR A 3 0.76 -35.32 53.93
N ASP A 4 0.02 -35.35 52.83
CA ASP A 4 -0.12 -36.52 51.97
C ASP A 4 1.27 -36.94 51.46
N LEU A 5 1.61 -38.23 51.50
CA LEU A 5 2.94 -38.69 51.04
C LEU A 5 3.20 -38.29 49.59
N GLU A 6 2.13 -38.24 48.79
CA GLU A 6 2.14 -37.78 47.41
C GLU A 6 2.48 -36.28 47.29
N GLU A 7 2.05 -35.44 48.23
CA GLU A 7 2.41 -34.01 48.25
C GLU A 7 3.89 -33.80 48.58
N GLN A 8 4.50 -34.66 49.41
CA GLN A 8 5.93 -34.56 49.72
C GLN A 8 6.80 -35.00 48.53
N GLU A 9 6.42 -36.08 47.84
CA GLU A 9 7.14 -36.53 46.65
C GLU A 9 7.11 -35.49 45.52
N GLN A 10 5.94 -34.87 45.27
CA GLN A 10 5.83 -33.79 44.28
C GLN A 10 6.70 -32.56 44.61
N LEU A 11 6.78 -32.19 45.89
CA LEU A 11 7.62 -31.07 46.34
C LEU A 11 9.11 -31.38 46.17
N ASP A 12 9.55 -32.59 46.47
CA ASP A 12 10.95 -32.99 46.32
C ASP A 12 11.36 -33.10 44.85
N GLU A 13 10.49 -33.60 43.97
CA GLU A 13 10.71 -33.59 42.52
C GLU A 13 10.87 -32.16 41.97
N PHE A 14 10.01 -31.23 42.39
CA PHE A 14 10.13 -29.82 42.02
C PHE A 14 11.43 -29.20 42.54
N ARG A 15 11.83 -29.52 43.78
CA ARG A 15 13.06 -29.02 44.40
C ARG A 15 14.30 -29.46 43.63
N VAL A 16 14.33 -30.72 43.22
CA VAL A 16 15.41 -31.30 42.41
C VAL A 16 15.44 -30.64 41.03
N TRP A 17 14.29 -30.48 40.37
CA TRP A 17 14.21 -29.79 39.09
C TRP A 17 14.66 -28.34 39.18
N TRP A 18 14.24 -27.61 40.21
CA TRP A 18 14.59 -26.21 40.43
C TRP A 18 16.09 -26.05 40.72
N ASN A 19 16.68 -26.91 41.55
CA ASN A 19 18.11 -26.87 41.80
C ASN A 19 18.92 -27.16 40.53
N LYS A 20 18.41 -28.00 39.63
CA LYS A 20 19.05 -28.33 38.35
C LYS A 20 18.85 -27.24 37.27
N ASN A 21 17.64 -26.68 37.15
CA ASN A 21 17.23 -25.85 36.02
C ASN A 21 16.91 -24.38 36.36
N GLY A 22 16.76 -24.02 37.64
CA GLY A 22 16.29 -22.70 38.08
C GLY A 22 17.12 -21.54 37.56
N LYS A 23 18.46 -21.69 37.47
CA LYS A 23 19.33 -20.67 36.84
C LYS A 23 19.03 -20.47 35.36
N MET A 24 18.71 -21.53 34.62
CA MET A 24 18.35 -21.46 33.21
C MET A 24 16.95 -20.86 33.04
N ALA A 25 15.98 -21.29 33.87
CA ALA A 25 14.63 -20.73 33.88
C ALA A 25 14.65 -19.22 34.14
N ILE A 26 15.40 -18.75 35.15
CA ILE A 26 15.56 -17.32 35.43
C ILE A 26 16.19 -16.57 34.25
N ARG A 27 17.23 -17.12 33.61
CA ARG A 27 17.84 -16.49 32.42
C ARG A 27 16.84 -16.36 31.27
N LEU A 28 16.05 -17.40 31.01
CA LEU A 28 15.03 -17.37 29.97
C LEU A 28 13.95 -16.33 30.27
N VAL A 29 13.49 -16.24 31.51
CA VAL A 29 12.54 -15.21 31.95
C VAL A 29 13.13 -13.81 31.78
N LEU A 30 14.38 -13.59 32.18
CA LEU A 30 15.05 -12.29 32.00
C LEU A 30 15.17 -11.91 30.52
N VAL A 31 15.55 -12.85 29.65
CA VAL A 31 15.60 -12.63 28.19
C VAL A 31 14.22 -12.27 27.65
N ALA A 32 13.17 -12.98 28.07
CA ALA A 32 11.79 -12.70 27.66
C ALA A 32 11.34 -11.30 28.09
N ILE A 33 11.67 -10.88 29.31
CA ILE A 33 11.36 -9.52 29.82
C ILE A 33 12.07 -8.45 28.99
N VAL A 34 13.37 -8.63 28.71
CA VAL A 34 14.14 -7.66 27.90
C VAL A 34 13.59 -7.58 26.48
N ALA A 35 13.27 -8.72 25.86
CA ALA A 35 12.66 -8.76 24.53
C ALA A 35 11.30 -8.06 24.50
N TYR A 36 10.45 -8.31 25.50
CA TYR A 36 9.14 -7.67 25.62
C TYR A 36 9.25 -6.16 25.85
N ALA A 37 10.16 -5.71 26.72
CA ALA A 37 10.41 -4.29 26.95
C ALA A 37 10.93 -3.59 25.69
N GLY A 38 11.83 -4.23 24.94
CA GLY A 38 12.31 -3.73 23.65
C GLY A 38 11.19 -3.61 22.62
N TRP A 39 10.31 -4.62 22.52
CA TRP A 39 9.14 -4.59 21.65
C TRP A 39 8.16 -3.46 22.02
N GLN A 40 7.86 -3.29 23.31
CA GLN A 40 6.98 -2.22 23.80
C GLN A 40 7.57 -0.83 23.50
N GLY A 41 8.88 -0.64 23.71
CA GLY A 41 9.57 0.60 23.36
C GLY A 41 9.51 0.91 21.86
N TYR A 42 9.76 -0.10 21.02
CA TYR A 42 9.66 0.03 19.57
C TYR A 42 8.23 0.37 19.12
N GLN A 43 7.22 -0.31 19.67
CA GLN A 43 5.82 -0.05 19.34
C GLN A 43 5.39 1.37 19.75
N SER A 44 5.80 1.83 20.93
CA SER A 44 5.52 3.19 21.39
C SER A 44 6.12 4.23 20.45
N TRP A 45 7.38 4.06 20.07
CA TRP A 45 8.06 4.95 19.11
C TRP A 45 7.38 4.94 17.74
N MET A 46 7.02 3.77 17.22
CA MET A 46 6.28 3.63 15.96
C MET A 46 4.93 4.33 16.02
N ASN A 47 4.18 4.18 17.12
CA ASN A 47 2.90 4.83 17.31
C ASN A 47 3.04 6.36 17.33
N SER A 48 4.04 6.90 18.04
CA SER A 48 4.31 8.34 18.03
C SER A 48 4.66 8.86 16.64
N LYS A 49 5.48 8.11 15.88
CA LYS A 49 5.80 8.42 14.47
C LYS A 49 4.55 8.40 13.59
N ALA A 50 3.70 7.39 13.73
CA ALA A 50 2.45 7.29 12.98
C ALA A 50 1.47 8.43 13.29
N THR A 51 1.35 8.85 14.56
CA THR A 51 0.52 10.00 14.94
C THR A 51 1.02 11.29 14.30
N ALA A 52 2.32 11.57 14.37
CA ALA A 52 2.91 12.76 13.75
C ALA A 52 2.73 12.75 12.22
N ALA A 53 2.96 11.60 11.58
CA ALA A 53 2.73 11.40 10.15
C ALA A 53 1.25 11.62 9.78
N SER A 54 0.31 11.13 10.60
CA SER A 54 -1.12 11.33 10.40
C SER A 54 -1.47 12.82 10.42
N THR A 55 -0.96 13.58 11.37
CA THR A 55 -1.22 15.03 11.46
C THR A 55 -0.67 15.76 10.23
N ALA A 56 0.58 15.50 9.85
CA ALA A 56 1.18 16.10 8.66
C ALA A 56 0.42 15.73 7.38
N TYR A 57 0.01 14.47 7.25
CA TYR A 57 -0.81 14.03 6.12
C TYR A 57 -2.19 14.69 6.10
N GLN A 58 -2.86 14.83 7.26
CA GLN A 58 -4.13 15.54 7.36
C GLN A 58 -4.01 16.99 6.89
N THR A 59 -2.94 17.69 7.30
CA THR A 59 -2.64 19.03 6.81
C THR A 59 -2.44 19.03 5.29
N LEU A 60 -1.66 18.09 4.75
CA LEU A 60 -1.44 17.96 3.31
C LEU A 60 -2.77 17.81 2.55
N VAL A 61 -3.60 16.83 2.92
CA VAL A 61 -4.86 16.55 2.19
C VAL A 61 -5.96 17.57 2.43
N SER A 62 -5.84 18.42 3.45
CA SER A 62 -6.71 19.59 3.63
C SER A 62 -6.43 20.69 2.60
N THR A 63 -5.28 20.63 1.91
CA THR A 63 -4.96 21.55 0.82
C THR A 63 -5.86 21.24 -0.38
N SER A 64 -6.71 22.20 -0.75
CA SER A 64 -7.62 22.03 -1.89
C SER A 64 -6.86 21.78 -3.19
N LEU A 65 -7.32 20.81 -3.97
CA LEU A 65 -6.84 20.55 -5.34
C LEU A 65 -7.60 21.33 -6.42
N LEU A 66 -8.59 22.16 -6.04
CA LEU A 66 -9.24 23.08 -6.96
C LEU A 66 -8.24 24.16 -7.40
N ASP A 67 -8.25 24.46 -8.71
CA ASP A 67 -7.42 25.47 -9.36
C ASP A 67 -5.94 25.38 -8.96
N VAL A 68 -5.41 24.15 -8.89
CA VAL A 68 -4.00 23.90 -8.60
C VAL A 68 -3.13 24.43 -9.73
N ASP A 69 -2.28 25.42 -9.41
CA ASP A 69 -1.20 25.90 -10.28
C ASP A 69 0.11 25.16 -9.99
N SER A 70 1.12 25.41 -10.83
CA SER A 70 2.45 24.78 -10.71
C SER A 70 3.10 25.02 -9.34
N LYS A 71 3.01 26.25 -8.80
CA LYS A 71 3.64 26.60 -7.52
C LYS A 71 3.00 25.84 -6.37
N LYS A 72 1.67 25.73 -6.36
CA LYS A 72 0.91 25.00 -5.36
C LYS A 72 1.16 23.49 -5.46
N ALA A 73 1.22 22.94 -6.67
CA ALA A 73 1.55 21.53 -6.87
C ALA A 73 2.97 21.19 -6.38
N GLU A 74 3.96 22.06 -6.65
CA GLU A 74 5.33 21.91 -6.15
C GLU A 74 5.40 21.96 -4.62
N GLN A 75 4.63 22.85 -4.00
CA GLN A 75 4.54 22.91 -2.54
C GLN A 75 3.94 21.62 -1.96
N ILE A 76 2.83 21.13 -2.51
CA ILE A 76 2.22 19.84 -2.12
C ILE A 76 3.23 18.69 -2.29
N SER A 77 3.97 18.68 -3.40
CA SER A 77 5.01 17.67 -3.67
C SER A 77 6.15 17.72 -2.65
N LYS A 78 6.56 18.93 -2.22
CA LYS A 78 7.58 19.11 -1.18
C LYS A 78 7.10 18.62 0.19
N ASP A 79 5.86 18.92 0.54
CA ASP A 79 5.26 18.47 1.80
C ASP A 79 5.09 16.95 1.83
N ALA A 80 4.71 16.34 0.69
CA ALA A 80 4.71 14.89 0.54
C ALA A 80 6.13 14.29 0.66
N GLN A 81 7.15 14.93 0.10
CA GLN A 81 8.55 14.47 0.25
C GLN A 81 9.03 14.52 1.71
N ALA A 82 8.60 15.51 2.50
CA ALA A 82 8.88 15.52 3.94
C ALA A 82 8.26 14.29 4.64
N LEU A 83 7.03 13.92 4.29
CA LEU A 83 6.39 12.68 4.76
C LEU A 83 7.16 11.42 4.35
N GLN A 84 7.68 11.38 3.12
CA GLN A 84 8.49 10.27 2.62
C GLN A 84 9.81 10.15 3.37
N ASN A 85 10.51 11.25 3.62
CA ASN A 85 11.81 11.24 4.28
C ASN A 85 11.69 10.91 5.78
N ASP A 86 10.74 11.54 6.47
CA ASP A 86 10.68 11.50 7.94
C ASP A 86 9.79 10.37 8.49
N PHE A 87 8.89 9.85 7.64
CA PHE A 87 7.84 8.90 8.01
C PHE A 87 7.62 7.78 6.97
N SER A 88 8.63 7.42 6.18
CA SER A 88 8.59 6.32 5.18
C SER A 88 8.03 5.01 5.72
N MET A 89 8.26 4.71 6.99
CA MET A 89 7.79 3.51 7.68
C MET A 89 6.28 3.49 8.00
N THR A 90 5.60 4.62 7.80
CA THR A 90 4.17 4.77 8.06
C THR A 90 3.36 4.63 6.76
N PRO A 91 2.06 4.26 6.82
CA PRO A 91 1.21 4.21 5.63
C PRO A 91 1.04 5.59 4.95
N TYR A 92 1.18 6.68 5.72
CA TYR A 92 0.93 8.04 5.25
C TYR A 92 1.89 8.52 4.17
N ALA A 93 3.13 8.04 4.16
CA ALA A 93 4.12 8.45 3.15
C ALA A 93 3.69 8.05 1.72
N GLY A 94 3.20 6.82 1.54
CA GLY A 94 2.69 6.34 0.25
C GLY A 94 1.43 7.08 -0.21
N ARG A 95 0.50 7.32 0.73
CA ARG A 95 -0.72 8.09 0.45
C ARG A 95 -0.41 9.55 0.07
N ALA A 96 0.57 10.16 0.73
CA ALA A 96 1.04 11.51 0.40
C ALA A 96 1.64 11.58 -1.01
N ALA A 97 2.38 10.55 -1.43
CA ALA A 97 2.93 10.46 -2.77
C ALA A 97 1.83 10.41 -3.85
N LEU A 98 0.76 9.62 -3.66
CA LEU A 98 -0.40 9.62 -4.56
C LEU A 98 -1.09 11.00 -4.61
N PHE A 99 -1.28 11.63 -3.45
CA PHE A 99 -1.90 12.96 -3.39
C PHE A 99 -1.08 14.01 -4.13
N ALA A 100 0.24 14.00 -3.94
CA ALA A 100 1.16 14.87 -4.66
C ALA A 100 1.16 14.59 -6.17
N ALA A 101 1.17 13.32 -6.58
CA ALA A 101 1.10 12.95 -7.99
C ALA A 101 -0.15 13.53 -8.65
N ARG A 102 -1.31 13.42 -8.00
CA ARG A 102 -2.55 14.01 -8.49
C ARG A 102 -2.46 15.53 -8.63
N ALA A 103 -1.91 16.23 -7.65
CA ALA A 103 -1.73 17.68 -7.72
C ALA A 103 -0.80 18.08 -8.88
N LEU A 104 0.33 17.39 -9.04
CA LEU A 104 1.29 17.62 -10.11
C LEU A 104 0.67 17.37 -11.50
N HIS A 105 -0.11 16.28 -11.64
CA HIS A 105 -0.82 15.98 -12.88
C HIS A 105 -1.86 17.06 -13.22
N LEU A 106 -2.65 17.53 -12.25
CA LEU A 106 -3.59 18.65 -12.45
C LEU A 106 -2.89 19.94 -12.89
N ALA A 107 -1.67 20.19 -12.39
CA ALA A 107 -0.80 21.28 -12.82
C ALA A 107 -0.03 21.01 -14.13
N LYS A 108 -0.35 19.92 -14.84
CA LYS A 108 0.31 19.46 -16.08
C LYS A 108 1.79 19.12 -15.94
N GLN A 109 2.26 18.85 -14.72
CA GLN A 109 3.63 18.42 -14.43
C GLN A 109 3.74 16.88 -14.39
N ASN A 110 3.41 16.23 -15.50
CA ASN A 110 3.24 14.76 -15.57
C ASN A 110 4.52 13.97 -15.25
N GLU A 111 5.70 14.47 -15.61
CA GLU A 111 6.97 13.82 -15.27
C GLU A 111 7.23 13.80 -13.76
N ALA A 112 6.92 14.91 -13.08
CA ALA A 112 7.02 15.00 -11.63
C ALA A 112 5.96 14.14 -10.93
N ALA A 113 4.75 14.07 -11.50
CA ALA A 113 3.70 13.18 -11.02
C ALA A 113 4.15 11.71 -11.10
N GLU A 114 4.67 11.28 -12.26
CA GLU A 114 5.15 9.91 -12.46
C GLU A 114 6.28 9.55 -11.47
N LYS A 115 7.19 10.50 -11.15
CA LYS A 115 8.22 10.30 -10.12
C LYS A 115 7.62 10.00 -8.75
N GLN A 116 6.57 10.71 -8.35
CA GLN A 116 5.88 10.46 -7.08
C GLN A 116 5.20 9.09 -7.07
N LEU A 117 4.59 8.69 -8.19
CA LEU A 117 3.94 7.40 -8.32
C LEU A 117 4.94 6.24 -8.30
N HIS A 118 6.08 6.35 -8.99
CA HIS A 118 7.13 5.33 -8.94
C HIS A 118 7.66 5.16 -7.52
N TRP A 119 7.82 6.25 -6.78
CA TRP A 119 8.18 6.19 -5.37
C TRP A 119 7.11 5.42 -4.57
N ALA A 120 5.82 5.73 -4.75
CA ALA A 120 4.73 5.05 -4.06
C ALA A 120 4.69 3.55 -4.40
N MET A 121 4.82 3.19 -5.67
CA MET A 121 4.84 1.81 -6.16
C MET A 121 5.98 1.00 -5.53
N ALA A 122 7.16 1.61 -5.36
CA ALA A 122 8.32 0.96 -4.75
C ALA A 122 8.21 0.89 -3.20
N GLU A 123 7.95 2.02 -2.54
CA GLU A 123 8.25 2.23 -1.13
C GLU A 123 7.04 2.22 -0.18
N ALA A 124 5.82 2.40 -0.71
CA ALA A 124 4.62 2.47 0.13
C ALA A 124 4.46 1.20 0.99
N LYS A 125 3.95 1.35 2.22
CA LYS A 125 3.74 0.21 3.12
C LYS A 125 2.46 -0.56 2.85
N GLU A 126 1.48 0.10 2.25
CA GLU A 126 0.20 -0.50 1.92
C GLU A 126 0.24 -1.10 0.52
N PRO A 127 -0.02 -2.41 0.36
CA PRO A 127 -0.05 -3.05 -0.96
C PRO A 127 -1.01 -2.36 -1.92
N ALA A 128 -2.21 -2.00 -1.46
CA ALA A 128 -3.21 -1.31 -2.28
C ALA A 128 -2.70 0.03 -2.84
N ILE A 129 -1.88 0.78 -2.08
CA ILE A 129 -1.28 2.03 -2.55
C ILE A 129 -0.26 1.78 -3.65
N LYS A 130 0.50 0.68 -3.57
CA LYS A 130 1.42 0.28 -4.65
C LYS A 130 0.66 -0.04 -5.94
N GLN A 131 -0.45 -0.78 -5.84
CA GLN A 131 -1.28 -1.12 -7.00
C GLN A 131 -1.94 0.11 -7.61
N MET A 132 -2.45 1.01 -6.76
CA MET A 132 -3.03 2.27 -7.20
C MET A 132 -2.00 3.15 -7.92
N ALA A 133 -0.76 3.21 -7.42
CA ALA A 133 0.33 3.88 -8.11
C ALA A 133 0.62 3.27 -9.49
N ALA A 134 0.62 1.94 -9.62
CA ALA A 134 0.80 1.28 -10.91
C ALA A 134 -0.33 1.59 -11.90
N ILE A 135 -1.59 1.62 -11.44
CA ILE A 135 -2.73 2.06 -12.25
C ILE A 135 -2.55 3.50 -12.74
N GLU A 136 -2.18 4.42 -11.85
CA GLU A 136 -1.99 5.83 -12.21
C GLU A 136 -0.79 6.05 -13.15
N ILE A 137 0.33 5.34 -12.96
CA ILE A 137 1.48 5.36 -13.88
C ILE A 137 1.05 4.89 -15.27
N ALA A 138 0.32 3.77 -15.35
CA ALA A 138 -0.17 3.26 -16.63
C ALA A 138 -1.11 4.26 -17.31
N GLY A 139 -1.92 5.00 -16.54
CA GLY A 139 -2.78 6.07 -17.06
C GLY A 139 -1.97 7.18 -17.72
N LEU A 140 -0.95 7.72 -17.03
CA LEU A 140 -0.04 8.73 -17.58
C LEU A 140 0.71 8.21 -18.82
N GLN A 141 1.08 6.93 -18.83
CA GLN A 141 1.73 6.27 -19.97
C GLN A 141 0.79 6.17 -21.18
N ILE A 142 -0.48 5.80 -20.97
CA ILE A 142 -1.50 5.77 -22.03
C ILE A 142 -1.73 7.17 -22.60
N GLU A 143 -1.86 8.19 -21.74
CA GLU A 143 -2.05 9.58 -22.18
C GLU A 143 -0.93 10.09 -23.08
N ARG A 144 0.32 9.67 -22.82
CA ARG A 144 1.48 9.99 -23.68
C ARG A 144 1.72 8.98 -24.81
N ASN A 145 0.78 8.08 -25.07
CA ASN A 145 0.85 7.02 -26.09
C ASN A 145 2.01 6.02 -25.91
N ALA A 146 2.54 5.88 -24.69
CA ALA A 146 3.54 4.88 -24.31
C ALA A 146 2.87 3.54 -23.95
N LEU A 147 2.19 2.93 -24.92
CA LEU A 147 1.28 1.80 -24.70
C LEU A 147 1.97 0.51 -24.21
N ASP A 148 3.19 0.24 -24.69
CA ASP A 148 3.94 -0.94 -24.27
C ASP A 148 4.46 -0.80 -22.83
N ASP A 149 4.89 0.40 -22.44
CA ASP A 149 5.24 0.71 -21.06
C ASP A 149 4.02 0.61 -20.13
N ALA A 150 2.87 1.16 -20.57
CA ALA A 150 1.62 1.05 -19.84
C ALA A 150 1.22 -0.40 -19.57
N LYS A 151 1.28 -1.24 -20.61
CA LYS A 151 1.01 -2.68 -20.47
C LYS A 151 1.96 -3.34 -19.47
N LYS A 152 3.26 -3.05 -19.55
CA LYS A 152 4.27 -3.59 -18.61
C LYS A 152 4.03 -3.14 -17.17
N THR A 153 3.64 -1.88 -16.97
CA THR A 153 3.28 -1.37 -15.64
C THR A 153 2.05 -2.11 -15.08
N LEU A 154 1.02 -2.32 -15.91
CA LEU A 154 -0.18 -3.06 -15.51
C LEU A 154 0.11 -4.54 -15.20
N GLU A 155 1.09 -5.16 -15.85
CA GLU A 155 1.53 -6.52 -15.57
C GLU A 155 2.13 -6.68 -14.16
N ALA A 156 2.69 -5.61 -13.57
CA ALA A 156 3.18 -5.62 -12.20
C ALA A 156 2.07 -5.72 -11.15
N ILE A 157 0.81 -5.44 -11.53
CA ILE A 157 -0.34 -5.56 -10.64
C ILE A 157 -0.67 -7.04 -10.40
N ASN A 158 -0.63 -7.43 -9.13
CA ASN A 158 -0.82 -8.82 -8.68
C ASN A 158 -1.96 -8.99 -7.65
N ASP A 159 -2.68 -7.93 -7.34
CA ASP A 159 -3.85 -7.96 -6.47
C ASP A 159 -5.13 -8.13 -7.29
N LYS A 160 -5.89 -9.19 -6.99
CA LYS A 160 -7.15 -9.51 -7.66
C LYS A 160 -8.20 -8.41 -7.53
N GLY A 161 -8.16 -7.61 -6.46
CA GLY A 161 -9.06 -6.47 -6.28
C GLY A 161 -8.89 -5.39 -7.35
N PHE A 162 -7.75 -5.38 -8.06
CA PHE A 162 -7.45 -4.44 -9.14
C PHE A 162 -7.64 -5.05 -10.54
N ASP A 163 -8.02 -6.32 -10.65
CA ASP A 163 -8.16 -7.00 -11.95
C ASP A 163 -9.18 -6.30 -12.86
N GLY A 164 -10.28 -5.78 -12.29
CA GLY A 164 -11.26 -5.00 -13.03
C GLY A 164 -10.64 -3.78 -13.71
N LEU A 165 -9.99 -2.92 -12.91
CA LEU A 165 -9.30 -1.71 -13.38
C LEU A 165 -8.19 -2.03 -14.39
N LYS A 166 -7.33 -3.01 -14.05
CA LYS A 166 -6.22 -3.47 -14.88
C LYS A 166 -6.72 -3.89 -16.26
N ASN A 167 -7.73 -4.75 -16.32
CA ASN A 167 -8.23 -5.29 -17.57
C ASN A 167 -9.01 -4.25 -18.39
N THR A 168 -9.69 -3.29 -17.75
CA THR A 168 -10.28 -2.15 -18.48
C THR A 168 -9.18 -1.37 -19.21
N MET A 169 -8.06 -1.06 -18.54
CA MET A 169 -6.95 -0.33 -19.16
C MET A 169 -6.21 -1.16 -20.21
N LEU A 170 -6.07 -2.47 -20.02
CA LEU A 170 -5.53 -3.35 -21.06
C LEU A 170 -6.41 -3.36 -22.31
N GLY A 171 -7.74 -3.38 -22.14
CA GLY A 171 -8.67 -3.23 -23.26
C GLY A 171 -8.46 -1.92 -24.00
N ASP A 172 -8.33 -0.79 -23.27
CA ASP A 172 -8.07 0.52 -23.87
C ASP A 172 -6.75 0.55 -24.66
N ILE A 173 -5.70 -0.09 -24.12
CA ILE A 173 -4.41 -0.26 -24.82
C ILE A 173 -4.60 -1.07 -26.10
N TYR A 174 -5.33 -2.19 -26.06
CA TYR A 174 -5.56 -3.01 -27.24
C TYR A 174 -6.37 -2.29 -28.32
N ILE A 175 -7.36 -1.49 -27.93
CA ILE A 175 -8.08 -0.61 -28.87
C ILE A 175 -7.14 0.40 -29.53
N ALA A 176 -6.30 1.08 -28.75
CA ALA A 176 -5.33 2.02 -29.30
C ALA A 176 -4.34 1.34 -30.28
N LYS A 177 -4.07 0.04 -30.10
CA LYS A 177 -3.23 -0.78 -31.00
C LYS A 177 -4.02 -1.46 -32.13
N LYS A 178 -5.33 -1.24 -32.27
CA LYS A 178 -6.22 -1.88 -33.26
C LYS A 178 -6.28 -3.42 -33.13
N GLN A 179 -6.21 -3.91 -31.89
CA GLN A 179 -6.24 -5.33 -31.53
C GLN A 179 -7.60 -5.68 -30.91
N ASP A 180 -8.65 -5.65 -31.73
CA ASP A 180 -10.04 -5.70 -31.24
C ASP A 180 -10.40 -7.01 -30.53
N LYS A 181 -9.81 -8.13 -30.95
CA LYS A 181 -10.05 -9.43 -30.31
C LYS A 181 -9.50 -9.44 -28.89
N GLU A 182 -8.27 -9.01 -28.71
CA GLU A 182 -7.61 -8.89 -27.42
C GLU A 182 -8.31 -7.85 -26.54
N ALA A 183 -8.82 -6.77 -27.12
CA ALA A 183 -9.61 -5.78 -26.40
C ALA A 183 -10.92 -6.38 -25.85
N LYS A 184 -11.67 -7.14 -26.66
CA LYS A 184 -12.88 -7.85 -26.21
C LYS A 184 -12.58 -8.79 -25.05
N GLU A 185 -11.53 -9.61 -25.19
CA GLU A 185 -11.11 -10.54 -24.14
C GLU A 185 -10.77 -9.80 -22.84
N ALA A 186 -10.03 -8.69 -22.92
CA ALA A 186 -9.68 -7.87 -21.77
C ALA A 186 -10.93 -7.26 -21.11
N TYR A 187 -11.83 -6.62 -21.86
CA TYR A 187 -13.05 -6.04 -21.28
C TYR A 187 -13.96 -7.09 -20.64
N LEU A 188 -14.07 -8.29 -21.22
CA LEU A 188 -14.81 -9.40 -20.60
C LEU A 188 -14.21 -9.83 -19.26
N GLN A 189 -12.87 -9.85 -19.13
CA GLN A 189 -12.24 -10.12 -17.83
C GLN A 189 -12.43 -8.96 -16.86
N ALA A 190 -12.37 -7.72 -17.33
CA ALA A 190 -12.58 -6.53 -16.52
C ALA A 190 -13.95 -6.57 -15.82
N LEU A 191 -15.02 -6.87 -16.56
CA LEU A 191 -16.39 -6.91 -16.03
C LEU A 191 -16.57 -7.95 -14.91
N LYS A 192 -15.77 -9.01 -14.85
CA LYS A 192 -15.81 -10.00 -13.75
C LYS A 192 -15.24 -9.46 -12.43
N GLY A 193 -14.35 -8.47 -12.51
CA GLY A 193 -13.67 -7.86 -11.37
C GLY A 193 -14.18 -6.46 -10.99
N LEU A 194 -15.15 -5.93 -11.74
CA LEU A 194 -15.77 -4.63 -11.48
C LEU A 194 -17.09 -4.79 -10.74
N ASP A 195 -17.46 -3.78 -9.95
CA ASP A 195 -18.78 -3.68 -9.33
C ASP A 195 -19.87 -3.53 -10.43
N PRO A 196 -20.83 -4.46 -10.56
CA PRO A 196 -21.89 -4.40 -11.56
C PRO A 196 -22.76 -3.14 -11.51
N GLU A 197 -22.88 -2.51 -10.35
CA GLU A 197 -23.63 -1.24 -10.18
C GLU A 197 -22.73 -0.01 -10.36
N GLY A 198 -21.42 -0.23 -10.51
CA GLY A 198 -20.41 0.81 -10.63
C GLY A 198 -20.39 1.47 -12.01
N LYS A 199 -20.13 2.78 -12.03
CA LYS A 199 -19.96 3.56 -13.28
C LYS A 199 -18.92 2.94 -14.22
N LEU A 200 -17.82 2.42 -13.68
CA LEU A 200 -16.75 1.84 -14.50
C LEU A 200 -17.18 0.55 -15.19
N PHE A 201 -18.02 -0.27 -14.55
CA PHE A 201 -18.60 -1.46 -15.18
C PHE A 201 -19.44 -1.05 -16.39
N TYR A 202 -20.34 -0.09 -16.22
CA TYR A 202 -21.17 0.41 -17.31
C TYR A 202 -20.34 0.96 -18.49
N LEU A 203 -19.33 1.78 -18.21
CA LEU A 203 -18.45 2.32 -19.25
C LEU A 203 -17.64 1.21 -19.96
N THR A 204 -17.19 0.20 -19.22
CA THR A 204 -16.46 -0.94 -19.79
C THR A 204 -17.37 -1.80 -20.67
N GLN A 205 -18.62 -2.02 -20.26
CA GLN A 205 -19.63 -2.71 -21.06
C GLN A 205 -19.89 -1.96 -22.37
N GLN A 206 -20.09 -0.64 -22.33
CA GLN A 206 -20.27 0.16 -23.53
C GLN A 206 -19.08 0.06 -24.50
N LYS A 207 -17.85 0.08 -23.97
CA LYS A 207 -16.63 -0.11 -24.79
C LYS A 207 -16.59 -1.50 -25.43
N LEU A 208 -17.01 -2.53 -24.71
CA LEU A 208 -17.11 -3.89 -25.23
C LEU A 208 -18.16 -3.99 -26.34
N ASP A 209 -19.36 -3.45 -26.12
CA ASP A 209 -20.47 -3.49 -27.08
C ASP A 209 -20.12 -2.75 -28.39
N ALA A 210 -19.33 -1.68 -28.31
CA ALA A 210 -18.86 -0.94 -29.47
C ALA A 210 -17.96 -1.76 -30.42
N LEU A 211 -17.46 -2.92 -29.99
CA LEU A 211 -16.60 -3.79 -30.80
C LEU A 211 -17.35 -4.86 -31.59
N GLY A 212 -18.68 -4.96 -31.45
CA GLY A 212 -19.53 -5.91 -32.18
C GLY A 212 -19.57 -7.30 -31.58
#